data_AF-A0A960M612-F1
#
_entry.id   AF-A0A960M612-F1
#
_cell.length_a   1.000
_cell.length_b   1.000
_cell.length_c   1.000
_cell.angle_alpha   90.00
_cell.angle_beta   90.00
_cell.angle_gamma   90.00
#
_symmetry.space_group_name_H-M   'P 1'
#
loop_
_entity.id
_entity.type
_entity.pdbx_description
1 polymer ?
#
loop_
_entity_poly.entity_id
_entity_poly.type
_entity_poly.pdbx_seq_one_letter_code
_entity_poly.pdbx_strand_id
1 'polypeptide(L)'
;MEKTSSSSKHSGSLSSMPADVEGAVHICQMERNENLERLKKIASQDPFIAEFTALEVELNELKVPFIELQEALLSNSPEAANKEVELETKVGEVLKKYENIGLEKEDLRFLFVQKCDLTDFACNVQIALCKIFNQKSYEVQVHEFINLNRSIIFDHFEKNGITIPLELRDSADLNIEITSALKGFATTHNKGKAPLIITLRSGDRTFKFVFKPRDAQIDKAVFSCFQKVNSLGDRNLPQCVILNPKAEEKWINLEDIGACSLWEFKDGKQFSQVHFADVWTFIKERERVAEAILKARDCLQAMNPKGALEILETHEKKFDALTFGHYKDSFEKIKVDLNTLVQVKELEAFVEEEQGEEKQSDKLTKKVLSELRPLYIAFRKDTSSLSDQAIALDSILTKMKVGDLIPQNFIFSRVGEELLLIPIDLEVILASKTSMGVPLGKHMKINEKEVSFLEEFQLAVKEYPVRILPLATESMISPAIHSAYNSREMLSDHIMKSLEQDYTLSISKSDLQKYILIDLINKDVPYCTLFQGELFYGPPNKGIRIGRLKNQ
;
A
#
# COMPACT_ATOMS: atom_id res chain seq x y z
N MET A 1 -72.92 -7.59 26.61
CA MET A 1 -72.42 -6.29 26.09
C MET A 1 -71.42 -5.78 27.11
N GLU A 2 -70.17 -6.23 27.01
CA GLU A 2 -69.10 -5.82 27.90
C GLU A 2 -68.06 -5.03 27.11
N LYS A 3 -67.70 -3.89 27.68
CA LYS A 3 -66.70 -2.95 27.18
C LYS A 3 -65.31 -3.55 27.35
N THR A 4 -64.61 -3.79 26.25
CA THR A 4 -63.16 -4.02 26.29
C THR A 4 -62.45 -2.67 26.24
N SER A 5 -61.81 -2.35 27.36
CA SER A 5 -60.92 -1.22 27.55
C SER A 5 -59.64 -1.40 26.72
N SER A 6 -59.35 -0.43 25.87
CA SER A 6 -58.08 -0.23 25.19
C SER A 6 -56.98 0.09 26.20
N SER A 7 -55.99 -0.80 26.33
CA SER A 7 -54.67 -0.46 26.86
C SER A 7 -53.66 -0.45 25.69
N SER A 8 -53.62 0.69 25.00
CA SER A 8 -52.48 1.06 24.17
C SER A 8 -51.48 1.80 25.06
N LYS A 9 -50.34 1.18 25.37
CA LYS A 9 -49.06 1.85 25.67
C LYS A 9 -47.96 0.82 25.94
N HIS A 10 -46.80 1.08 25.33
CA HIS A 10 -45.53 0.36 25.39
C HIS A 10 -45.30 -0.77 24.37
N SER A 11 -45.39 -0.43 23.09
CA SER A 11 -44.52 -1.00 22.05
C SER A 11 -43.67 0.14 21.46
N GLY A 12 -42.84 0.75 22.31
CA GLY A 12 -41.77 1.64 21.84
C GLY A 12 -40.68 0.75 21.26
N SER A 13 -40.60 0.74 19.93
CA SER A 13 -39.62 0.02 19.11
C SER A 13 -38.18 0.23 19.62
N LEU A 14 -37.69 -0.73 20.40
CA LEU A 14 -36.27 -1.05 20.44
C LEU A 14 -35.93 -1.70 19.09
N SER A 15 -34.89 -1.20 18.41
CA SER A 15 -34.25 -1.81 17.22
C SER A 15 -34.85 -1.52 15.82
N SER A 16 -34.77 -0.28 15.34
CA SER A 16 -34.66 -0.08 13.89
C SER A 16 -33.34 0.61 13.58
N MET A 17 -32.42 -0.11 12.93
CA MET A 17 -31.21 0.49 12.37
C MET A 17 -31.60 1.59 11.37
N PRO A 18 -30.79 2.66 11.22
CA PRO A 18 -31.02 3.66 10.17
C PRO A 18 -31.06 3.01 8.77
N ALA A 19 -31.96 3.47 7.90
CA ALA A 19 -32.24 2.83 6.61
C ALA A 19 -31.02 2.80 5.66
N ASP A 20 -30.15 3.80 5.75
CA ASP A 20 -28.89 3.86 5.02
C ASP A 20 -27.88 2.80 5.51
N VAL A 21 -27.86 2.52 6.81
CA VAL A 21 -27.03 1.45 7.40
C VAL A 21 -27.58 0.09 7.03
N GLU A 22 -28.88 -0.14 7.23
CA GLU A 22 -29.54 -1.39 6.86
C GLU A 22 -29.31 -1.70 5.37
N GLY A 23 -29.47 -0.69 4.51
CA GLY A 23 -29.19 -0.80 3.09
C GLY A 23 -27.73 -1.12 2.77
N ALA A 24 -26.76 -0.55 3.51
CA ALA A 24 -25.33 -0.84 3.30
C ALA A 24 -24.96 -2.26 3.73
N VAL A 25 -25.39 -2.68 4.92
CA VAL A 25 -25.19 -4.04 5.45
C VAL A 25 -25.79 -5.09 4.51
N HIS A 26 -27.02 -4.85 4.05
CA HIS A 26 -27.70 -5.75 3.13
C HIS A 26 -26.94 -5.91 1.80
N ILE A 27 -26.46 -4.80 1.21
CA ILE A 27 -25.66 -4.85 -0.03
C ILE A 27 -24.36 -5.64 0.19
N CYS A 28 -23.63 -5.39 1.27
CA CYS A 28 -22.38 -6.09 1.54
C CYS A 28 -22.60 -7.60 1.72
N GLN A 29 -23.68 -7.99 2.40
CA GLN A 29 -24.05 -9.39 2.57
C GLN A 29 -24.45 -10.04 1.23
N MET A 30 -25.24 -9.35 0.40
CA MET A 30 -25.59 -9.83 -0.93
C MET A 30 -24.36 -10.03 -1.81
N GLU A 31 -23.50 -9.02 -1.93
CA GLU A 31 -22.25 -9.11 -2.72
C GLU A 31 -21.37 -10.27 -2.24
N ARG A 32 -21.22 -10.44 -0.92
CA ARG A 32 -20.46 -11.56 -0.35
C ARG A 32 -21.07 -12.90 -0.71
N ASN A 33 -22.39 -13.05 -0.58
CA ASN A 33 -23.08 -14.31 -0.92
C ASN A 33 -22.94 -14.65 -2.40
N GLU A 34 -23.08 -13.68 -3.30
CA GLU A 34 -22.85 -13.88 -4.73
C GLU A 34 -21.41 -14.34 -5.00
N ASN A 35 -20.43 -13.69 -4.38
CA ASN A 35 -19.02 -14.05 -4.53
C ASN A 35 -18.70 -15.42 -3.92
N LEU A 36 -19.35 -15.79 -2.81
CA LEU A 36 -19.22 -17.11 -2.18
C LEU A 36 -19.76 -18.21 -3.10
N GLU A 37 -20.90 -17.98 -3.76
CA GLU A 37 -21.44 -18.92 -4.75
C GLU A 37 -20.56 -19.03 -6.00
N ARG A 38 -19.92 -17.94 -6.43
CA ARG A 38 -18.89 -18.01 -7.49
C ARG A 38 -17.68 -18.81 -7.03
N LEU A 39 -17.19 -18.57 -5.81
CA LEU A 39 -16.04 -19.27 -5.23
C LEU A 39 -16.30 -20.78 -5.15
N LYS A 40 -17.52 -21.19 -4.75
CA LYS A 40 -17.93 -22.60 -4.75
C LYS A 40 -17.87 -23.25 -6.13
N LYS A 41 -18.09 -22.51 -7.22
CA LYS A 41 -18.03 -23.05 -8.59
C LYS A 41 -16.59 -23.30 -9.06
N ILE A 42 -15.64 -22.49 -8.60
CA ILE A 42 -14.23 -22.57 -9.02
C ILE A 42 -13.36 -23.39 -8.06
N ALA A 43 -13.74 -23.47 -6.77
CA ALA A 43 -12.95 -24.10 -5.72
C ALA A 43 -13.84 -24.82 -4.69
N SER A 44 -14.80 -25.63 -5.14
CA SER A 44 -15.82 -26.28 -4.28
C SER A 44 -15.29 -27.10 -3.10
N GLN A 45 -14.05 -27.60 -3.18
CA GLN A 45 -13.41 -28.42 -2.16
C GLN A 45 -12.49 -27.62 -1.22
N ASP A 46 -12.41 -26.29 -1.39
CA ASP A 46 -11.55 -25.46 -0.56
C ASP A 46 -12.09 -25.43 0.90
N PRO A 47 -11.29 -25.87 1.90
CA PRO A 47 -11.68 -25.87 3.30
C PRO A 47 -12.15 -24.50 3.81
N PHE A 48 -11.63 -23.41 3.24
CA PHE A 48 -11.98 -22.04 3.60
C PHE A 48 -13.49 -21.78 3.48
N ILE A 49 -14.16 -22.34 2.46
CA ILE A 49 -15.60 -22.08 2.21
C ILE A 49 -16.45 -22.57 3.38
N ALA A 50 -16.16 -23.78 3.88
CA ALA A 50 -16.91 -24.39 4.98
C ALA A 50 -16.64 -23.67 6.31
N GLU A 51 -15.36 -23.38 6.59
CA GLU A 51 -14.95 -22.67 7.80
C GLU A 51 -15.53 -21.24 7.85
N PHE A 52 -15.50 -20.52 6.72
CA PHE A 52 -16.07 -19.18 6.62
C PHE A 52 -17.59 -19.17 6.83
N THR A 53 -18.31 -20.14 6.24
CA THR A 53 -19.77 -20.24 6.40
C THR A 53 -20.14 -20.48 7.87
N ALA A 54 -19.36 -21.32 8.58
CA ALA A 54 -19.57 -21.56 10.01
C ALA A 54 -19.26 -20.31 10.86
N LEU A 55 -18.18 -19.59 10.54
CA LEU A 55 -17.86 -18.32 11.20
C LEU A 55 -18.99 -17.29 11.05
N GLU A 56 -19.57 -17.15 9.85
CA GLU A 56 -20.66 -16.20 9.62
C GLU A 56 -21.89 -16.51 10.48
N VAL A 57 -22.23 -17.79 10.66
CA VAL A 57 -23.32 -18.19 11.55
C VAL A 57 -23.02 -17.79 13.00
N GLU A 58 -21.84 -18.16 13.51
CA GLU A 58 -21.47 -17.90 14.91
C GLU A 58 -21.37 -16.41 15.23
N LEU A 59 -20.80 -15.59 14.33
CA LEU A 59 -20.76 -14.13 14.53
C LEU A 59 -22.15 -13.50 14.53
N ASN A 60 -23.08 -14.01 13.71
CA ASN A 60 -24.46 -13.52 13.72
C ASN A 60 -25.23 -13.96 14.97
N GLU A 61 -24.91 -15.13 15.53
CA GLU A 61 -25.49 -15.62 16.79
C GLU A 61 -25.07 -14.78 18.01
N LEU A 62 -23.90 -14.11 17.97
CA LEU A 62 -23.47 -13.15 19.00
C LEU A 62 -24.43 -11.95 19.14
N LYS A 63 -25.32 -11.72 18.17
CA LYS A 63 -26.32 -10.64 18.25
C LYS A 63 -27.25 -10.79 19.45
N VAL A 64 -27.61 -12.02 19.81
CA VAL A 64 -28.52 -12.31 20.93
C VAL A 64 -27.92 -11.89 22.27
N PRO A 65 -26.75 -12.42 22.71
CA PRO A 65 -26.14 -12.00 23.96
C PRO A 65 -25.75 -10.51 23.96
N PHE A 66 -25.46 -9.92 22.79
CA PHE A 66 -25.23 -8.48 22.68
C PHE A 66 -26.49 -7.64 22.98
N ILE A 67 -27.66 -8.03 22.46
CA ILE A 67 -28.95 -7.37 22.78
C ILE A 67 -29.23 -7.47 24.28
N GLU A 68 -29.02 -8.64 24.87
CA GLU A 68 -29.24 -8.85 26.31
C GLU A 68 -28.35 -7.94 27.17
N LEU A 69 -27.07 -7.80 26.79
CA LEU A 69 -26.15 -6.87 27.45
C LEU A 69 -26.62 -5.41 27.29
N GLN A 70 -27.02 -5.01 26.08
CA GLN A 70 -27.51 -3.66 25.81
C GLN A 70 -28.74 -3.33 26.65
N GLU A 71 -29.72 -4.24 26.73
CA GLU A 71 -30.91 -4.07 27.56
C GLU A 71 -30.57 -3.97 29.05
N ALA A 72 -29.63 -4.79 29.54
CA ALA A 72 -29.14 -4.72 30.91
C ALA A 72 -28.45 -3.39 31.23
N LEU A 73 -27.63 -2.87 30.31
CA LEU A 73 -26.97 -1.56 30.47
C LEU A 73 -27.97 -0.39 30.45
N LEU A 74 -28.91 -0.39 29.50
CA LEU A 74 -29.94 0.66 29.39
C LEU A 74 -30.88 0.69 30.60
N SER A 75 -31.11 -0.46 31.22
CA SER A 75 -31.93 -0.59 32.43
C SER A 75 -31.15 -0.38 33.73
N ASN A 76 -29.83 -0.13 33.68
CA ASN A 76 -28.92 -0.12 34.84
C ASN A 76 -29.05 -1.39 35.69
N SER A 77 -29.27 -2.54 35.06
CA SER A 77 -29.38 -3.83 35.73
C SER A 77 -28.02 -4.26 36.32
N PRO A 78 -27.99 -4.77 37.57
CA PRO A 78 -26.78 -5.35 38.14
C PRO A 78 -26.30 -6.60 37.37
N GLU A 79 -27.13 -7.20 36.52
CA GLU A 79 -26.79 -8.35 35.68
C GLU A 79 -25.92 -7.98 34.48
N ALA A 80 -25.75 -6.69 34.17
CA ALA A 80 -24.93 -6.23 33.05
C ALA A 80 -23.50 -6.78 33.10
N ALA A 81 -22.89 -6.82 34.30
CA ALA A 81 -21.55 -7.37 34.48
C ALA A 81 -21.48 -8.88 34.15
N ASN A 82 -22.51 -9.64 34.51
CA ASN A 82 -22.56 -11.07 34.18
C ASN A 82 -22.76 -11.29 32.69
N LYS A 83 -23.62 -10.47 32.05
CA LYS A 83 -23.87 -10.51 30.60
C LYS A 83 -22.65 -10.10 29.78
N GLU A 84 -21.87 -9.14 30.27
CA GLU A 84 -20.60 -8.74 29.68
C GLU A 84 -19.60 -9.91 29.68
N VAL A 85 -19.41 -10.57 30.83
CA VAL A 85 -18.54 -11.75 30.96
C VAL A 85 -19.01 -12.92 30.08
N GLU A 86 -20.32 -13.14 29.97
CA GLU A 86 -20.90 -14.17 29.10
C GLU A 86 -20.56 -13.89 27.62
N LEU A 87 -20.74 -12.64 27.18
CA LEU A 87 -20.40 -12.22 25.83
C LEU A 87 -18.88 -12.29 25.58
N GLU A 88 -18.04 -11.86 26.53
CA GLU A 88 -16.58 -11.97 26.45
C GLU A 88 -16.12 -13.41 26.27
N THR A 89 -16.74 -14.33 27.02
CA THR A 89 -16.43 -15.76 26.94
C THR A 89 -16.78 -16.32 25.55
N LYS A 90 -18.00 -16.05 25.07
CA LYS A 90 -18.45 -16.48 23.73
C LYS A 90 -17.58 -15.91 22.63
N VAL A 91 -17.23 -14.63 22.70
CA VAL A 91 -16.31 -13.99 21.75
C VAL A 91 -14.93 -14.64 21.79
N GLY A 92 -14.40 -14.92 22.98
CA GLY A 92 -13.12 -15.61 23.16
C GLY A 92 -13.09 -17.00 22.53
N GLU A 93 -14.20 -17.75 22.64
CA GLU A 93 -14.35 -19.06 22.00
C GLU A 93 -14.34 -18.97 20.47
N VAL A 94 -15.12 -18.04 19.91
CA VAL A 94 -15.16 -17.78 18.46
C VAL A 94 -13.78 -17.35 17.93
N LEU A 95 -13.11 -16.41 18.62
CA LEU A 95 -11.77 -15.95 18.27
C LEU A 95 -10.78 -17.12 18.21
N LYS A 96 -10.75 -17.96 19.25
CA LYS A 96 -9.84 -19.11 19.33
C LYS A 96 -10.13 -20.15 18.25
N LYS A 97 -11.41 -20.33 17.89
CA LYS A 97 -11.83 -21.31 16.88
C LYS A 97 -11.45 -20.91 15.46
N TYR A 98 -11.46 -19.61 15.14
CA TYR A 98 -11.29 -19.09 13.78
C TYR A 98 -10.01 -18.25 13.57
N GLU A 99 -9.07 -18.29 14.51
CA GLU A 99 -7.75 -17.64 14.41
C GLU A 99 -7.00 -18.06 13.14
N ASN A 100 -7.11 -19.33 12.76
CA ASN A 100 -6.49 -19.93 11.59
C ASN A 100 -6.95 -19.36 10.24
N ILE A 101 -8.20 -18.86 10.15
CA ILE A 101 -8.72 -18.20 8.95
C ILE A 101 -8.58 -16.68 8.98
N GLY A 102 -7.94 -16.14 10.03
CA GLY A 102 -7.55 -14.73 10.13
C GLY A 102 -8.51 -13.85 10.93
N LEU A 103 -9.36 -14.43 11.79
CA LEU A 103 -10.14 -13.66 12.76
C LEU A 103 -9.24 -13.22 13.93
N GLU A 104 -9.05 -11.92 14.10
CA GLU A 104 -8.19 -11.35 15.14
C GLU A 104 -9.03 -10.73 16.28
N LYS A 105 -8.44 -10.62 17.48
CA LYS A 105 -9.11 -10.00 18.63
C LYS A 105 -9.53 -8.56 18.32
N GLU A 106 -8.69 -7.84 17.58
CA GLU A 106 -8.91 -6.47 17.14
C GLU A 106 -10.15 -6.32 16.26
N ASP A 107 -10.53 -7.39 15.55
CA ASP A 107 -11.70 -7.41 14.68
C ASP A 107 -13.00 -7.41 15.47
N LEU A 108 -13.01 -7.84 16.76
CA LEU A 108 -14.21 -7.92 17.61
C LEU A 108 -14.13 -7.06 18.88
N ARG A 109 -13.04 -6.29 19.07
CA ARG A 109 -12.79 -5.47 20.28
C ARG A 109 -13.88 -4.44 20.58
N PHE A 110 -14.67 -4.07 19.57
CA PHE A 110 -15.72 -3.06 19.68
C PHE A 110 -16.96 -3.57 20.45
N LEU A 111 -17.12 -4.90 20.60
CA LEU A 111 -18.28 -5.51 21.24
C LEU A 111 -18.43 -5.13 22.73
N PHE A 112 -17.36 -4.65 23.34
CA PHE A 112 -17.29 -4.30 24.77
C PHE A 112 -17.12 -2.79 24.99
N VAL A 113 -17.48 -1.96 24.00
CA VAL A 113 -17.41 -0.49 24.13
C VAL A 113 -18.63 0.03 24.90
N GLN A 114 -18.41 1.01 25.78
CA GLN A 114 -19.40 1.58 26.72
C GLN A 114 -20.75 2.04 26.11
N LYS A 115 -20.82 2.25 24.79
CA LYS A 115 -22.06 2.69 24.12
C LYS A 115 -22.98 1.56 23.67
N CYS A 116 -22.49 0.31 23.57
CA CYS A 116 -23.23 -0.90 23.16
C CYS A 116 -24.37 -0.61 22.16
N ASP A 117 -24.02 -0.32 20.90
CA ASP A 117 -24.96 0.05 19.85
C ASP A 117 -25.16 -1.09 18.83
N LEU A 118 -26.42 -1.41 18.48
CA LEU A 118 -26.77 -2.51 17.56
C LEU A 118 -26.38 -2.23 16.11
N THR A 119 -26.35 -0.95 15.73
CA THR A 119 -25.95 -0.50 14.39
C THR A 119 -24.46 -0.72 14.22
N ASP A 120 -23.67 -0.30 15.21
CA ASP A 120 -22.23 -0.53 15.27
C ASP A 120 -21.91 -2.04 15.33
N PHE A 121 -22.67 -2.82 16.11
CA PHE A 121 -22.55 -4.28 16.13
C PHE A 121 -22.68 -4.88 14.73
N ALA A 122 -23.79 -4.57 14.03
CA ALA A 122 -24.07 -5.14 12.72
C ALA A 122 -23.02 -4.74 11.68
N CYS A 123 -22.63 -3.47 11.63
CA CYS A 123 -21.59 -2.98 10.73
C CYS A 123 -20.25 -3.68 10.98
N ASN A 124 -19.83 -3.79 12.23
CA ASN A 124 -18.52 -4.33 12.55
C ASN A 124 -18.43 -5.85 12.38
N VAL A 125 -19.51 -6.59 12.61
CA VAL A 125 -19.59 -8.01 12.22
C VAL A 125 -19.38 -8.14 10.70
N GLN A 126 -20.06 -7.30 9.90
CA GLN A 126 -19.84 -7.31 8.45
C GLN A 126 -18.41 -6.90 8.07
N ILE A 127 -17.79 -5.96 8.78
CA ILE A 127 -16.38 -5.58 8.57
C ILE A 127 -15.45 -6.78 8.77
N ALA A 128 -15.61 -7.52 9.87
CA ALA A 128 -14.80 -8.70 10.15
C ALA A 128 -15.00 -9.78 9.06
N LEU A 129 -16.26 -10.06 8.70
CA LEU A 129 -16.61 -11.03 7.66
C LEU A 129 -16.05 -10.63 6.29
N CYS A 130 -16.23 -9.37 5.87
CA CYS A 130 -15.71 -8.88 4.60
C CYS A 130 -14.18 -8.86 4.57
N LYS A 131 -13.50 -8.49 5.65
CA LYS A 131 -12.03 -8.55 5.76
C LYS A 131 -11.52 -9.96 5.45
N ILE A 132 -12.04 -10.95 6.17
CA ILE A 132 -11.62 -12.35 6.03
C ILE A 132 -11.98 -12.89 4.65
N PHE A 133 -13.23 -12.69 4.23
CA PHE A 133 -13.74 -13.20 2.97
C PHE A 133 -13.01 -12.62 1.76
N ASN A 134 -12.87 -11.31 1.69
CA ASN A 134 -12.32 -10.65 0.51
C ASN A 134 -10.85 -11.03 0.28
N GLN A 135 -10.05 -11.12 1.34
CA GLN A 135 -8.64 -11.53 1.23
C GLN A 135 -8.53 -12.98 0.77
N LYS A 136 -9.21 -13.91 1.46
CA LYS A 136 -9.08 -15.35 1.20
C LYS A 136 -9.70 -15.75 -0.13
N SER A 137 -10.89 -15.25 -0.45
CA SER A 137 -11.53 -15.51 -1.74
C SER A 137 -10.68 -14.98 -2.90
N TYR A 138 -10.01 -13.85 -2.74
CA TYR A 138 -9.11 -13.29 -3.74
C TYR A 138 -7.85 -14.14 -3.94
N GLU A 139 -7.22 -14.61 -2.85
CA GLU A 139 -6.08 -15.54 -2.91
C GLU A 139 -6.43 -16.81 -3.69
N VAL A 140 -7.57 -17.44 -3.38
CA VAL A 140 -8.06 -18.65 -4.06
C VAL A 140 -8.33 -18.39 -5.55
N GLN A 141 -8.97 -17.27 -5.88
CA GLN A 141 -9.24 -16.90 -7.27
C GLN A 141 -7.96 -16.65 -8.07
N VAL A 142 -7.00 -15.93 -7.49
CA VAL A 142 -5.71 -15.65 -8.16
C VAL A 142 -4.94 -16.95 -8.37
N HIS A 143 -4.93 -17.84 -7.39
CA HIS A 143 -4.34 -19.18 -7.53
C HIS A 143 -4.93 -19.93 -8.72
N GLU A 144 -6.26 -20.00 -8.80
CA GLU A 144 -6.95 -20.68 -9.89
C GLU A 144 -6.71 -20.01 -11.25
N PHE A 145 -6.70 -18.68 -11.31
CA PHE A 145 -6.39 -17.95 -12.53
C PHE A 145 -4.99 -18.22 -13.05
N ILE A 146 -3.99 -18.28 -12.17
CA ILE A 146 -2.62 -18.59 -12.56
C ILE A 146 -2.53 -20.03 -13.06
N ASN A 147 -3.20 -20.97 -12.41
CA ASN A 147 -3.28 -22.36 -12.88
C ASN A 147 -3.85 -22.45 -14.30
N LEU A 148 -5.00 -21.82 -14.53
CA LEU A 148 -5.71 -21.87 -15.81
C LEU A 148 -4.97 -21.17 -16.95
N ASN A 149 -4.22 -20.11 -16.64
CA ASN A 149 -3.60 -19.25 -17.64
C ASN A 149 -2.06 -19.31 -17.67
N ARG A 150 -1.45 -20.27 -16.96
CA ARG A 150 0.00 -20.37 -16.77
C ARG A 150 0.81 -20.24 -18.06
N SER A 151 0.44 -20.99 -19.09
CA SER A 151 1.15 -21.00 -20.38
C SER A 151 1.14 -19.62 -21.04
N ILE A 152 -0.01 -18.94 -21.00
CA ILE A 152 -0.19 -17.63 -21.61
C ILE A 152 0.58 -16.56 -20.83
N ILE A 153 0.62 -16.67 -19.49
CA ILE A 153 1.44 -15.82 -18.62
C ILE A 153 2.92 -15.96 -18.98
N PHE A 154 3.42 -17.20 -19.11
CA PHE A 154 4.81 -17.46 -19.48
C PHE A 154 5.15 -16.93 -20.88
N ASP A 155 4.31 -17.19 -21.87
CA ASP A 155 4.51 -16.69 -23.23
C ASP A 155 4.59 -15.15 -23.27
N HIS A 156 3.80 -14.46 -22.44
CA HIS A 156 3.85 -13.00 -22.34
C HIS A 156 5.15 -12.50 -21.70
N PHE A 157 5.60 -13.11 -20.61
CA PHE A 157 6.89 -12.75 -20.01
C PHE A 157 8.06 -13.01 -20.97
N GLU A 158 8.06 -14.15 -21.66
CA GLU A 158 9.07 -14.49 -22.68
C GLU A 158 9.10 -13.47 -23.84
N LYS A 159 7.93 -13.06 -24.35
CA LYS A 159 7.83 -12.02 -25.39
C LYS A 159 8.38 -10.67 -24.96
N ASN A 160 8.34 -10.37 -23.67
CA ASN A 160 8.90 -9.13 -23.14
C ASN A 160 10.41 -9.26 -22.85
N GLY A 161 10.97 -10.47 -22.89
CA GLY A 161 12.41 -10.71 -22.71
C GLY A 161 12.78 -11.33 -21.36
N ILE A 162 11.80 -11.80 -20.58
CA ILE A 162 12.03 -12.54 -19.34
C ILE A 162 12.11 -14.02 -19.63
N THR A 163 13.25 -14.64 -19.32
CA THR A 163 13.46 -16.07 -19.51
C THR A 163 12.79 -16.87 -18.40
N ILE A 164 11.85 -17.74 -18.78
CA ILE A 164 11.21 -18.69 -17.86
C ILE A 164 11.96 -20.04 -17.94
N PRO A 165 12.36 -20.63 -16.80
CA PRO A 165 12.91 -21.98 -16.76
C PRO A 165 11.97 -23.02 -17.39
N LEU A 166 12.48 -23.85 -18.30
CA LEU A 166 11.71 -24.90 -18.98
C LEU A 166 11.09 -25.89 -17.98
N GLU A 167 11.79 -26.17 -16.89
CA GLU A 167 11.35 -27.06 -15.82
C GLU A 167 10.13 -26.53 -15.06
N LEU A 168 9.82 -25.23 -15.15
CA LEU A 168 8.58 -24.65 -14.62
C LEU A 168 7.44 -24.68 -15.65
N ARG A 169 7.78 -24.57 -16.94
CA ARG A 169 6.81 -24.57 -18.05
C ARG A 169 6.06 -25.90 -18.14
N ASP A 170 6.81 -26.99 -18.04
CA ASP A 170 6.31 -28.35 -18.29
C ASP A 170 6.02 -29.14 -17.00
N SER A 171 6.20 -28.54 -15.82
CA SER A 171 5.98 -29.25 -14.55
C SER A 171 4.49 -29.49 -14.29
N ALA A 172 4.17 -30.75 -14.01
CA ALA A 172 2.89 -31.18 -13.46
C ALA A 172 2.80 -30.91 -11.94
N ASP A 173 3.94 -30.86 -11.24
CA ASP A 173 4.06 -30.69 -9.79
C ASP A 173 4.38 -29.24 -9.40
N LEU A 174 3.91 -28.27 -10.19
CA LEU A 174 4.17 -26.87 -9.94
C LEU A 174 3.47 -26.40 -8.67
N ASN A 175 4.24 -25.99 -7.67
CA ASN A 175 3.68 -25.39 -6.47
C ASN A 175 3.54 -23.88 -6.65
N ILE A 176 2.35 -23.34 -6.37
CA ILE A 176 2.07 -21.91 -6.39
C ILE A 176 1.98 -21.41 -4.96
N GLU A 177 3.01 -20.72 -4.51
CA GLU A 177 2.99 -20.00 -3.23
C GLU A 177 2.54 -18.57 -3.48
N ILE A 178 1.47 -18.16 -2.80
CA ILE A 178 0.94 -16.80 -2.84
C ILE A 178 1.21 -16.13 -1.50
N THR A 179 1.86 -14.98 -1.53
CA THR A 179 2.08 -14.17 -0.34
C THR A 179 1.64 -12.73 -0.59
N SER A 180 1.10 -12.06 0.42
CA SER A 180 0.83 -10.61 0.31
C SER A 180 2.15 -9.85 0.16
N ALA A 181 2.21 -8.94 -0.81
CA ALA A 181 3.34 -8.03 -0.98
C ALA A 181 3.42 -6.99 0.16
N LEU A 182 2.29 -6.74 0.83
CA LEU A 182 2.12 -5.72 1.86
C LEU A 182 1.74 -6.40 3.18
N LYS A 183 2.72 -6.85 3.97
CA LYS A 183 2.46 -7.33 5.34
C LYS A 183 2.09 -6.15 6.24
N GLY A 184 0.90 -6.19 6.85
CA GLY A 184 0.53 -5.30 7.97
C GLY A 184 -0.24 -4.01 7.61
N PHE A 185 -0.72 -3.83 6.37
CA PHE A 185 -1.58 -2.70 6.03
C PHE A 185 -3.05 -3.03 6.25
N ALA A 186 -3.75 -2.18 7.01
CA ALA A 186 -5.13 -2.38 7.45
C ALA A 186 -6.20 -1.89 6.46
N THR A 187 -5.79 -1.25 5.36
CA THR A 187 -6.67 -0.66 4.33
C THR A 187 -6.13 -0.97 2.94
N THR A 188 -6.98 -1.46 2.05
CA THR A 188 -6.64 -1.73 0.65
C THR A 188 -7.52 -0.88 -0.26
N HIS A 189 -7.01 -0.41 -1.39
CA HIS A 189 -7.76 0.41 -2.36
C HIS A 189 -8.51 -0.42 -3.42
N ASN A 190 -9.11 -1.56 -3.08
CA ASN A 190 -9.79 -2.50 -4.00
C ASN A 190 -10.58 -3.61 -3.26
N LYS A 191 -11.52 -3.28 -2.38
CA LYS A 191 -12.36 -4.25 -1.61
C LYS A 191 -11.56 -5.38 -0.95
N GLY A 192 -10.47 -5.10 -0.26
CA GLY A 192 -9.62 -6.10 0.39
C GLY A 192 -8.55 -6.74 -0.50
N LYS A 193 -8.49 -6.44 -1.82
CA LYS A 193 -7.52 -7.06 -2.73
C LYS A 193 -6.18 -6.32 -2.69
N ALA A 194 -5.16 -6.96 -2.12
CA ALA A 194 -3.80 -6.45 -2.09
C ALA A 194 -2.96 -6.93 -3.30
N PRO A 195 -1.86 -6.23 -3.64
CA PRO A 195 -0.83 -6.82 -4.50
C PRO A 195 -0.26 -8.11 -3.89
N LEU A 196 -0.14 -9.16 -4.70
CA LEU A 196 0.35 -10.47 -4.26
C LEU A 196 1.70 -10.76 -4.92
N ILE A 197 2.64 -11.33 -4.17
CA ILE A 197 3.84 -11.95 -4.71
C ILE A 197 3.51 -13.41 -4.97
N ILE A 198 3.56 -13.79 -6.25
CA ILE A 198 3.39 -15.16 -6.70
C ILE A 198 4.75 -15.78 -6.85
N THR A 199 4.98 -16.90 -6.18
CA THR A 199 6.18 -17.72 -6.33
C THR A 199 5.80 -19.07 -6.90
N LEU A 200 6.22 -19.33 -8.13
CA LEU A 200 6.08 -20.62 -8.79
C LEU A 200 7.34 -21.45 -8.54
N ARG A 201 7.19 -22.68 -8.04
CA ARG A 201 8.31 -23.59 -7.74
C ARG A 201 8.14 -24.97 -8.37
N SER A 202 9.25 -25.49 -8.90
CA SER A 202 9.39 -26.87 -9.38
C SER A 202 10.81 -27.34 -9.04
N GLY A 203 10.95 -28.24 -8.05
CA GLY A 203 12.25 -28.57 -7.47
C GLY A 203 12.96 -27.33 -6.91
N ASP A 204 14.22 -27.14 -7.28
CA ASP A 204 15.05 -25.98 -6.87
C ASP A 204 14.84 -24.72 -7.74
N ARG A 205 13.99 -24.80 -8.78
CA ARG A 205 13.72 -23.66 -9.67
C ARG A 205 12.57 -22.81 -9.15
N THR A 206 12.76 -21.50 -9.18
CA THR A 206 11.76 -20.53 -8.74
C THR A 206 11.57 -19.43 -9.77
N PHE A 207 10.32 -19.08 -10.06
CA PHE A 207 9.97 -17.87 -10.79
C PHE A 207 9.00 -17.04 -9.94
N LYS A 208 9.23 -15.74 -9.87
CA LYS A 208 8.42 -14.83 -9.05
C LYS A 208 7.89 -13.68 -9.90
N PHE A 209 6.67 -13.27 -9.60
CA PHE A 209 6.06 -12.06 -10.16
C PHE A 209 5.08 -11.42 -9.18
N VAL A 210 4.81 -10.13 -9.35
CA VAL A 210 3.78 -9.42 -8.59
C VAL A 210 2.49 -9.42 -9.38
N PHE A 211 1.41 -9.88 -8.77
CA PHE A 211 0.05 -9.79 -9.28
C PHE A 211 -0.66 -8.59 -8.65
N LYS A 212 -1.07 -7.61 -9.47
CA LYS A 212 -1.83 -6.44 -9.02
C LYS A 212 -3.29 -6.51 -9.50
N PRO A 213 -4.28 -6.28 -8.62
CA PRO A 213 -5.72 -6.35 -8.95
C PRO A 213 -6.25 -5.11 -9.71
N ARG A 214 -5.49 -4.58 -10.67
CA ARG A 214 -5.92 -3.47 -11.53
C ARG A 214 -5.19 -3.44 -12.87
N ASP A 215 -5.80 -2.73 -13.81
CA ASP A 215 -5.18 -2.40 -15.10
C ASP A 215 -3.97 -1.46 -14.88
N ALA A 216 -2.84 -1.79 -15.49
CA ALA A 216 -1.63 -0.97 -15.44
C ALA A 216 -1.50 -0.04 -16.66
N GLN A 217 -2.54 0.22 -17.46
CA GLN A 217 -2.47 1.15 -18.59
C GLN A 217 -2.10 2.57 -18.15
N ILE A 218 -2.65 3.05 -17.03
CA ILE A 218 -2.27 4.35 -16.45
C ILE A 218 -0.85 4.27 -15.90
N ASP A 219 -0.53 3.24 -15.11
CA ASP A 219 0.83 3.01 -14.59
C ASP A 219 1.86 2.99 -15.75
N LYS A 220 1.54 2.35 -16.88
CA LYS A 220 2.35 2.29 -18.11
C LYS A 220 2.43 3.62 -18.83
N ALA A 221 1.32 4.33 -19.04
CA ALA A 221 1.31 5.63 -19.70
C ALA A 221 2.16 6.64 -18.93
N VAL A 222 2.04 6.63 -17.60
CA VAL A 222 2.85 7.48 -16.75
C VAL A 222 4.31 7.02 -16.72
N PHE A 223 4.58 5.72 -16.63
CA PHE A 223 5.93 5.18 -16.73
C PHE A 223 6.61 5.56 -18.06
N SER A 224 5.88 5.48 -19.18
CA SER A 224 6.33 5.91 -20.50
C SER A 224 6.55 7.43 -20.58
N CYS A 225 5.68 8.23 -19.96
CA CYS A 225 5.88 9.67 -19.81
C CYS A 225 7.19 9.95 -19.06
N PHE A 226 7.43 9.24 -17.96
CA PHE A 226 8.68 9.37 -17.19
C PHE A 226 9.91 8.92 -17.98
N GLN A 227 9.82 7.84 -18.75
CA GLN A 227 10.88 7.40 -19.63
C GLN A 227 11.31 8.52 -20.61
N LYS A 228 10.32 9.20 -21.19
CA LYS A 228 10.52 10.26 -22.16
C LYS A 228 11.02 11.57 -21.53
N VAL A 229 10.50 11.96 -20.36
CA VAL A 229 10.90 13.18 -19.64
C VAL A 229 12.34 13.10 -19.13
N ASN A 230 12.70 11.97 -18.51
CA ASN A 230 13.98 11.85 -17.80
C ASN A 230 15.13 11.33 -18.67
N SER A 231 15.00 11.35 -20.01
CA SER A 231 15.99 10.79 -20.94
C SER A 231 16.43 9.37 -20.54
N LEU A 232 15.48 8.57 -20.05
CA LEU A 232 15.76 7.24 -19.54
C LEU A 232 16.17 6.26 -20.64
N GLY A 233 16.04 6.59 -21.92
CA GLY A 233 16.45 5.69 -23.03
C GLY A 233 15.83 4.29 -22.96
N ASP A 234 16.26 3.40 -23.87
CA ASP A 234 15.90 1.97 -23.84
C ASP A 234 16.67 1.23 -22.72
N ARG A 235 16.36 1.51 -21.46
CA ARG A 235 16.98 0.87 -20.28
C ARG A 235 16.15 -0.34 -19.78
N ASN A 236 16.83 -1.38 -19.26
CA ASN A 236 16.25 -2.64 -18.73
C ASN A 236 15.47 -2.44 -17.42
N LEU A 237 14.30 -1.82 -17.52
CA LEU A 237 13.39 -1.56 -16.41
C LEU A 237 12.61 -2.84 -16.04
N PRO A 238 11.99 -2.91 -14.83
CA PRO A 238 11.08 -4.01 -14.50
C PRO A 238 10.01 -4.11 -15.58
N GLN A 239 9.90 -5.29 -16.20
CA GLN A 239 8.94 -5.45 -17.27
C GLN A 239 7.55 -5.66 -16.67
N CYS A 240 6.60 -4.84 -17.09
CA CYS A 240 5.19 -5.01 -16.75
C CYS A 240 4.47 -5.63 -17.94
N VAL A 241 3.70 -6.67 -17.64
CA VAL A 241 2.76 -7.28 -18.58
C VAL A 241 1.37 -6.88 -18.10
N ILE A 242 0.66 -6.11 -18.92
CA ILE A 242 -0.74 -5.82 -18.68
C ILE A 242 -1.54 -7.00 -19.21
N LEU A 243 -2.33 -7.61 -18.33
CA LEU A 243 -3.27 -8.65 -18.74
C LEU A 243 -4.66 -8.07 -18.69
N ASN A 244 -5.33 -8.04 -19.83
CA ASN A 244 -6.74 -7.73 -19.89
C ASN A 244 -7.51 -8.99 -20.32
N PRO A 245 -7.99 -9.81 -19.37
CA PRO A 245 -8.75 -11.02 -19.66
C PRO A 245 -10.04 -10.77 -20.46
N LYS A 246 -10.47 -9.52 -20.62
CA LYS A 246 -11.65 -9.14 -21.42
C LYS A 246 -11.32 -8.72 -22.86
N ALA A 247 -10.05 -8.47 -23.19
CA ALA A 247 -9.65 -7.92 -24.48
C ALA A 247 -8.88 -8.89 -25.39
N GLU A 248 -8.35 -9.99 -24.85
CA GLU A 248 -7.57 -10.97 -25.63
C GLU A 248 -8.28 -12.34 -25.69
N GLU A 249 -8.52 -12.82 -26.92
CA GLU A 249 -9.35 -13.99 -27.28
C GLU A 249 -8.89 -15.37 -26.73
N LYS A 250 -7.95 -15.44 -25.78
CA LYS A 250 -7.33 -16.70 -25.33
C LYS A 250 -7.28 -16.93 -23.82
N TRP A 251 -7.62 -15.94 -23.00
CA TRP A 251 -7.57 -16.07 -21.55
C TRP A 251 -8.83 -16.73 -20.99
N ILE A 252 -8.67 -17.62 -20.02
CA ILE A 252 -9.78 -18.11 -19.20
C ILE A 252 -10.05 -17.04 -18.14
N ASN A 253 -11.13 -16.30 -18.35
CA ASN A 253 -11.53 -15.19 -17.50
C ASN A 253 -12.31 -15.71 -16.27
N LEU A 254 -11.83 -15.36 -15.07
CA LEU A 254 -12.61 -15.45 -13.84
C LEU A 254 -13.30 -14.10 -13.62
N GLU A 255 -14.63 -14.09 -13.50
CA GLU A 255 -15.48 -12.88 -13.50
C GLU A 255 -15.01 -11.76 -12.56
N ASP A 256 -14.40 -12.13 -11.43
CA ASP A 256 -14.02 -11.22 -10.35
C ASP A 256 -12.54 -10.82 -10.32
N ILE A 257 -11.70 -11.34 -11.24
CA ILE A 257 -10.31 -10.88 -11.39
C ILE A 257 -10.23 -9.60 -12.23
N GLY A 258 -11.16 -9.40 -13.18
CA GLY A 258 -11.19 -8.18 -13.99
C GLY A 258 -9.89 -7.95 -14.79
N ALA A 259 -9.55 -6.70 -15.06
CA ALA A 259 -8.25 -6.34 -15.63
C ALA A 259 -7.17 -6.34 -14.53
N CYS A 260 -6.04 -6.97 -14.79
CA CYS A 260 -4.95 -7.11 -13.83
C CYS A 260 -3.59 -6.78 -14.48
N SER A 261 -2.55 -6.62 -13.66
CA SER A 261 -1.20 -6.45 -14.17
C SER A 261 -0.23 -7.36 -13.46
N LEU A 262 0.65 -7.96 -14.25
CA LEU A 262 1.73 -8.81 -13.77
C LEU A 262 3.05 -8.07 -13.95
N TRP A 263 3.85 -8.03 -12.88
CA TRP A 263 5.13 -7.36 -12.90
C TRP A 263 6.22 -8.38 -12.61
N GLU A 264 7.31 -8.31 -13.37
CA GLU A 264 8.52 -9.07 -13.04
C GLU A 264 8.92 -8.80 -11.59
N PHE A 265 9.05 -9.87 -10.79
CA PHE A 265 9.60 -9.75 -9.46
C PHE A 265 11.10 -10.03 -9.55
N LYS A 266 11.91 -8.97 -9.50
CA LYS A 266 13.36 -9.12 -9.36
C LYS A 266 13.66 -9.40 -7.90
N ASP A 267 14.14 -10.60 -7.60
CA ASP A 267 14.75 -10.96 -6.31
C ASP A 267 16.00 -10.08 -6.08
N GLY A 268 15.79 -8.83 -5.69
CA GLY A 268 16.80 -8.03 -5.01
C GLY A 268 16.82 -8.45 -3.54
N LYS A 269 17.83 -7.99 -2.78
CA LYS A 269 17.63 -7.86 -1.33
C LYS A 269 16.23 -7.27 -1.14
N GLN A 270 15.35 -7.99 -0.45
CA GLN A 270 14.20 -7.33 0.17
C GLN A 270 14.82 -6.12 0.85
N PHE A 271 14.51 -4.92 0.35
CA PHE A 271 14.76 -3.70 1.11
C PHE A 271 13.73 -3.77 2.22
N SER A 272 14.01 -4.66 3.16
CA SER A 272 13.17 -5.03 4.28
C SER A 272 12.90 -3.73 5.01
N GLN A 273 11.66 -3.26 4.90
CA GLN A 273 11.12 -2.19 5.71
C GLN A 273 12.05 -0.98 5.79
N VAL A 274 12.04 -0.16 4.75
CA VAL A 274 12.39 1.22 4.97
C VAL A 274 11.15 2.08 4.84
N HIS A 275 10.43 2.11 5.96
CA HIS A 275 9.50 3.19 6.30
C HIS A 275 10.30 4.49 6.34
N PHE A 276 10.42 5.17 5.20
CA PHE A 276 11.01 6.49 5.14
C PHE A 276 9.92 7.51 4.90
N ALA A 277 9.39 8.11 5.97
CA ALA A 277 8.48 9.25 5.87
C ALA A 277 8.99 10.26 4.84
N ASP A 278 8.22 10.53 3.77
CA ASP A 278 8.48 11.44 2.64
C ASP A 278 9.80 11.25 1.85
N VAL A 279 9.70 11.19 0.52
CA VAL A 279 10.84 11.12 -0.43
C VAL A 279 11.88 12.22 -0.15
N TRP A 280 11.41 13.41 0.26
CA TRP A 280 12.28 14.52 0.60
C TRP A 280 13.11 14.28 1.87
N THR A 281 12.52 13.69 2.91
CA THR A 281 13.25 13.30 4.13
C THR A 281 14.32 12.27 3.80
N PHE A 282 14.03 11.31 2.91
CA PHE A 282 15.04 10.35 2.45
C PHE A 282 16.24 11.05 1.81
N ILE A 283 16.01 12.01 0.91
CA ILE A 283 17.08 12.81 0.29
C ILE A 283 17.86 13.59 1.37
N LYS A 284 17.17 14.19 2.35
CA LYS A 284 17.81 14.90 3.48
C LYS A 284 18.65 14.00 4.38
N GLU A 285 18.22 12.78 4.65
CA GLU A 285 19.03 11.82 5.43
C GLU A 285 20.27 11.39 4.65
N ARG A 286 20.20 11.25 3.32
CA ARG A 286 21.39 11.01 2.49
C ARG A 286 22.36 12.19 2.53
N GLU A 287 21.87 13.42 2.44
CA GLU A 287 22.73 14.62 2.59
C GLU A 287 23.48 14.59 3.92
N ARG A 288 22.82 14.23 5.03
CA ARG A 288 23.45 14.10 6.36
C ARG A 288 24.54 13.03 6.38
N VAL A 289 24.32 11.88 5.72
CA VAL A 289 25.36 10.85 5.62
C VAL A 289 26.56 11.34 4.79
N ALA A 290 26.32 12.05 3.70
CA ALA A 290 27.40 12.65 2.91
C ALA A 290 28.22 13.66 3.74
N GLU A 291 27.55 14.48 4.56
CA GLU A 291 28.20 15.39 5.50
C GLU A 291 29.00 14.65 6.57
N ALA A 292 28.50 13.53 7.10
CA ALA A 292 29.23 12.72 8.07
C ALA A 292 30.54 12.16 7.49
N ILE A 293 30.52 11.68 6.24
CA ILE A 293 31.74 11.21 5.54
C ILE A 293 32.75 12.34 5.39
N LEU A 294 32.28 13.55 5.04
CA LEU A 294 33.13 14.72 4.93
C LEU A 294 33.75 15.09 6.29
N LYS A 295 32.94 15.13 7.36
CA LYS A 295 33.43 15.41 8.72
C LYS A 295 34.45 14.38 9.19
N ALA A 296 34.22 13.10 8.92
CA ALA A 296 35.19 12.04 9.23
C ALA A 296 36.52 12.26 8.49
N ARG A 297 36.47 12.66 7.21
CA ARG A 297 37.66 13.05 6.44
C ARG A 297 38.39 14.23 7.09
N ASP A 298 37.66 15.27 7.49
CA ASP A 298 38.24 16.46 8.10
C ASP A 298 38.87 16.14 9.47
N CYS A 299 38.25 15.25 10.27
CA CYS A 299 38.84 14.73 11.51
C CYS A 299 40.15 13.98 11.25
N LEU A 300 40.21 13.14 10.21
CA LEU A 300 41.44 12.44 9.81
C LEU A 300 42.52 13.42 9.35
N GLN A 301 42.18 14.47 8.59
CA GLN A 301 43.12 15.53 8.19
C GLN A 301 43.64 16.32 9.39
N ALA A 302 42.82 16.50 10.43
CA ALA A 302 43.21 17.07 11.71
C ALA A 302 43.93 16.07 12.63
N MET A 303 44.38 14.92 12.11
CA MET A 303 45.08 13.86 12.83
C MET A 303 44.29 13.21 13.98
N ASN A 304 42.95 13.26 13.95
CA ASN A 304 42.04 12.65 14.92
C ASN A 304 41.29 11.43 14.32
N PRO A 305 41.93 10.24 14.24
CA PRO A 305 41.31 9.04 13.68
C PRO A 305 40.18 8.48 14.55
N LYS A 306 40.25 8.67 15.89
CA LYS A 306 39.20 8.21 16.81
C LYS A 306 37.89 8.97 16.58
N GLY A 307 37.95 10.29 16.46
CA GLY A 307 36.78 11.10 16.14
C GLY A 307 36.19 10.77 14.75
N ALA A 308 37.04 10.46 13.77
CA ALA A 308 36.57 10.02 12.46
C ALA A 308 35.82 8.68 12.53
N LEU A 309 36.34 7.71 13.31
CA LEU A 309 35.67 6.42 13.52
C LEU A 309 34.32 6.58 14.22
N GLU A 310 34.26 7.35 15.31
CA GLU A 310 33.02 7.62 16.07
C GLU A 310 31.92 8.24 15.19
N ILE A 311 32.29 9.19 14.31
CA ILE A 311 31.35 9.82 13.38
C ILE A 311 30.74 8.79 12.42
N LEU A 312 31.57 7.91 11.85
CA LEU A 312 31.11 6.90 10.89
C LEU A 312 30.28 5.81 11.56
N GLU A 313 30.66 5.33 12.76
CA GLU A 313 29.90 4.33 13.52
C GLU A 313 28.53 4.85 13.94
N THR A 314 28.43 6.12 14.32
CA THR A 314 27.14 6.77 14.65
C THR A 314 26.15 6.72 13.48
N HIS A 315 26.65 6.69 12.23
CA HIS A 315 25.83 6.72 11.03
C HIS A 315 25.79 5.38 10.28
N GLU A 316 26.43 4.32 10.79
CA GLU A 316 26.58 3.02 10.11
C GLU A 316 25.24 2.40 9.71
N LYS A 317 24.29 2.32 10.64
CA LYS A 317 22.95 1.79 10.35
C LYS A 317 22.24 2.58 9.25
N LYS A 318 22.42 3.90 9.22
CA LYS A 318 21.86 4.77 8.18
C LYS A 318 22.59 4.60 6.86
N PHE A 319 23.92 4.46 6.88
CA PHE A 319 24.72 4.20 5.70
C PHE A 319 24.26 2.91 5.02
N ASP A 320 24.12 1.82 5.78
CA ASP A 320 23.61 0.54 5.27
C ASP A 320 22.21 0.66 4.66
N ALA A 321 21.30 1.35 5.35
CA ALA A 321 19.94 1.55 4.88
C ALA A 321 19.86 2.45 3.63
N LEU A 322 20.71 3.48 3.52
CA LEU A 322 20.63 4.50 2.48
C LEU A 322 21.53 4.21 1.27
N THR A 323 22.58 3.39 1.39
CA THR A 323 23.54 3.16 0.29
C THR A 323 23.18 1.97 -0.58
N PHE A 324 22.08 1.27 -0.25
CA PHE A 324 21.56 0.13 -1.00
C PHE A 324 22.61 -0.97 -1.25
N GLY A 325 23.58 -1.11 -0.35
CA GLY A 325 24.68 -2.09 -0.46
C GLY A 325 25.79 -1.74 -1.45
N HIS A 326 25.59 -0.80 -2.38
CA HIS A 326 26.59 -0.46 -3.40
C HIS A 326 27.90 0.10 -2.84
N TYR A 327 27.79 0.86 -1.75
CA TYR A 327 28.95 1.45 -1.09
C TYR A 327 29.31 0.72 0.20
N LYS A 328 28.58 -0.35 0.55
CA LYS A 328 28.75 -1.06 1.82
C LYS A 328 30.15 -1.64 1.94
N ASP A 329 30.62 -2.36 0.94
CA ASP A 329 31.96 -2.98 0.99
C ASP A 329 33.08 -1.94 1.10
N SER A 330 32.90 -0.79 0.42
CA SER A 330 33.85 0.34 0.53
C SER A 330 33.83 0.95 1.93
N PHE A 331 32.65 1.10 2.53
CA PHE A 331 32.49 1.64 3.88
C PHE A 331 33.03 0.70 4.96
N GLU A 332 32.75 -0.59 4.87
CA GLU A 332 33.30 -1.61 5.77
C GLU A 332 34.82 -1.64 5.72
N LYS A 333 35.39 -1.57 4.50
CA LYS A 333 36.84 -1.49 4.32
C LYS A 333 37.46 -0.25 4.99
N ILE A 334 36.85 0.92 4.77
CA ILE A 334 37.27 2.17 5.40
C ILE A 334 37.21 2.05 6.93
N LYS A 335 36.16 1.44 7.49
CA LYS A 335 35.99 1.23 8.93
C LYS A 335 37.06 0.30 9.51
N VAL A 336 37.39 -0.79 8.82
CA VAL A 336 38.48 -1.70 9.22
C VAL A 336 39.84 -0.99 9.21
N ASP A 337 40.12 -0.23 8.15
CA ASP A 337 41.37 0.53 8.04
C ASP A 337 41.46 1.65 9.10
N LEU A 338 40.35 2.31 9.44
CA LEU A 338 40.28 3.31 10.51
C LEU A 338 40.51 2.71 11.90
N ASN A 339 39.88 1.57 12.20
CA ASN A 339 40.13 0.85 13.45
C ASN A 339 41.61 0.47 13.60
N THR A 340 42.21 -0.02 12.51
CA THR A 340 43.64 -0.35 12.48
C THR A 340 44.50 0.90 12.70
N LEU A 341 44.14 2.04 12.09
CA LEU A 341 44.86 3.30 12.27
C LEU A 341 44.81 3.81 13.72
N VAL A 342 43.66 3.68 14.40
CA VAL A 342 43.52 4.06 15.82
C VAL A 342 44.50 3.24 16.67
N GLN A 343 44.51 1.91 16.49
CA GLN A 343 45.40 1.01 17.24
C GLN A 343 46.89 1.31 17.00
N VAL A 344 47.28 1.56 15.73
CA VAL A 344 48.66 1.89 15.37
C VAL A 344 49.09 3.22 16.00
N LYS A 345 48.24 4.26 16.00
CA LYS A 345 48.57 5.53 16.65
C LYS A 345 48.68 5.43 18.16
N GLU A 346 47.85 4.61 18.80
CA GLU A 346 47.96 4.34 20.23
C GLU A 346 49.30 3.68 20.55
N LEU A 347 49.71 2.66 19.78
CA LEU A 347 51.00 1.99 19.94
C LEU A 347 52.21 2.89 19.64
N GLU A 348 52.16 3.69 18.56
CA GLU A 348 53.22 4.64 18.21
C GLU A 348 53.39 5.74 19.26
N ALA A 349 52.34 6.09 20.02
CA ALA A 349 52.46 7.02 21.15
C ALA A 349 53.24 6.43 22.34
N PHE A 350 53.42 5.11 22.40
CA PHE A 350 54.19 4.41 23.44
C PHE A 350 55.65 4.11 23.06
N VAL A 351 56.03 4.26 21.79
CA VAL A 351 57.37 3.91 21.28
C VAL A 351 58.12 5.20 20.88
N GLU A 352 59.28 5.48 21.51
CA GLU A 352 60.12 6.63 21.17
C GLU A 352 60.70 6.51 19.74
N GLU A 353 60.73 7.63 19.02
CA GLU A 353 60.95 7.74 17.58
C GLU A 353 62.29 7.17 17.08
N GLU A 354 62.25 6.15 16.21
CA GLU A 354 63.35 5.94 15.25
C GLU A 354 63.17 6.85 14.04
N GLN A 355 64.17 7.71 13.81
CA GLN A 355 64.20 8.66 12.71
C GLN A 355 64.61 7.97 11.41
N GLY A 356 63.75 8.06 10.38
CA GLY A 356 64.17 7.85 8.98
C GLY A 356 63.14 7.20 8.06
N GLU A 357 62.16 6.47 8.59
CA GLU A 357 61.12 5.82 7.78
C GLU A 357 59.74 6.49 7.95
N GLU A 358 58.96 6.55 6.87
CA GLU A 358 57.57 7.03 6.92
C GLU A 358 56.76 6.15 7.89
N LYS A 359 56.21 6.78 8.95
CA LYS A 359 55.45 6.08 10.00
C LYS A 359 54.31 5.29 9.37
N GLN A 360 54.05 4.09 9.90
CA GLN A 360 53.00 3.22 9.39
C GLN A 360 51.62 3.89 9.49
N SER A 361 51.40 4.72 10.52
CA SER A 361 50.21 5.57 10.66
C SER A 361 50.03 6.57 9.52
N ASP A 362 51.10 7.14 8.96
CA ASP A 362 51.02 8.09 7.83
C ASP A 362 50.58 7.38 6.54
N LYS A 363 51.12 6.18 6.29
CA LYS A 363 50.70 5.34 5.15
C LYS A 363 49.23 4.94 5.24
N LEU A 364 48.77 4.51 6.42
CA LEU A 364 47.37 4.16 6.64
C LEU A 364 46.45 5.38 6.54
N THR A 365 46.87 6.53 7.08
CA THR A 365 46.10 7.79 6.98
C THR A 365 45.90 8.19 5.52
N LYS A 366 46.96 8.14 4.70
CA LYS A 366 46.88 8.40 3.25
C LYS A 366 45.95 7.42 2.54
N LYS A 367 46.01 6.12 2.89
CA LYS A 367 45.13 5.08 2.35
C LYS A 367 43.66 5.38 2.65
N VAL A 368 43.31 5.62 3.92
CA VAL A 368 41.91 5.92 4.33
C VAL A 368 41.40 7.19 3.65
N LEU A 369 42.22 8.26 3.59
CA LEU A 369 41.86 9.50 2.89
C LEU A 369 41.62 9.28 1.39
N SER A 370 42.40 8.39 0.76
CA SER A 370 42.25 8.05 -0.66
C SER A 370 40.96 7.29 -0.97
N GLU A 371 40.35 6.64 0.03
CA GLU A 371 39.08 5.91 -0.11
C GLU A 371 37.86 6.76 0.28
N LEU A 372 37.97 7.57 1.33
CA LEU A 372 36.88 8.46 1.78
C LEU A 372 36.49 9.51 0.74
N ARG A 373 37.45 10.08 0.01
CA ARG A 373 37.17 11.17 -0.95
C ARG A 373 36.37 10.69 -2.16
N PRO A 374 36.75 9.62 -2.89
CA PRO A 374 35.93 9.07 -3.97
C PRO A 374 34.55 8.63 -3.49
N LEU A 375 34.46 8.00 -2.31
CA LEU A 375 33.19 7.59 -1.72
C LEU A 375 32.25 8.78 -1.49
N TYR A 376 32.77 9.86 -0.87
CA TYR A 376 32.00 11.09 -0.67
C TYR A 376 31.53 11.69 -2.00
N ILE A 377 32.41 11.78 -3.00
CA ILE A 377 32.08 12.38 -4.30
C ILE A 377 30.98 11.57 -4.99
N ALA A 378 31.11 10.24 -5.04
CA ALA A 378 30.11 9.36 -5.65
C ALA A 378 28.76 9.47 -4.92
N PHE A 379 28.77 9.37 -3.59
CA PHE A 379 27.56 9.42 -2.79
C PHE A 379 26.85 10.79 -2.85
N ARG A 380 27.63 11.89 -2.89
CA ARG A 380 27.09 13.24 -3.08
C ARG A 380 26.51 13.42 -4.48
N LYS A 381 27.18 12.95 -5.53
CA LYS A 381 26.69 13.02 -6.92
C LYS A 381 25.35 12.32 -7.06
N ASP A 382 25.22 11.11 -6.50
CA ASP A 382 23.95 10.37 -6.46
C ASP A 382 22.84 11.18 -5.76
N THR A 383 23.17 11.77 -4.60
CA THR A 383 22.20 12.52 -3.79
C THR A 383 21.73 13.80 -4.47
N SER A 384 22.65 14.55 -5.09
CA SER A 384 22.30 15.75 -5.87
C SER A 384 21.44 15.40 -7.08
N SER A 385 21.79 14.34 -7.82
CA SER A 385 20.98 13.87 -8.96
C SER A 385 19.57 13.49 -8.53
N LEU A 386 19.41 12.79 -7.40
CA LEU A 386 18.09 12.45 -6.86
C LEU A 386 17.28 13.68 -6.45
N SER A 387 17.92 14.70 -5.87
CA SER A 387 17.24 15.95 -5.52
C SER A 387 16.69 16.66 -6.76
N ASP A 388 17.49 16.76 -7.82
CA ASP A 388 17.08 17.39 -9.08
C ASP A 388 15.93 16.61 -9.74
N GLN A 389 16.03 15.27 -9.76
CA GLN A 389 14.97 14.39 -10.23
C GLN A 389 13.68 14.57 -9.42
N ALA A 390 13.74 14.59 -8.09
CA ALA A 390 12.57 14.73 -7.23
C ALA A 390 11.87 16.09 -7.42
N ILE A 391 12.62 17.17 -7.61
CA ILE A 391 12.08 18.51 -7.88
C ILE A 391 11.36 18.55 -9.23
N ALA A 392 11.98 18.02 -10.28
CA ALA A 392 11.35 17.94 -11.60
C ALA A 392 10.10 17.07 -11.59
N LEU A 393 10.19 15.92 -10.92
CA LEU A 393 9.12 14.95 -10.75
C LEU A 393 7.90 15.55 -10.03
N ASP A 394 8.13 16.23 -8.91
CA ASP A 394 7.06 16.87 -8.14
C ASP A 394 6.35 17.97 -8.95
N SER A 395 7.11 18.76 -9.71
CA SER A 395 6.54 19.79 -10.60
C SER A 395 5.61 19.18 -11.66
N ILE A 396 5.99 18.04 -12.23
CA ILE A 396 5.20 17.35 -13.25
C ILE A 396 3.95 16.70 -12.62
N LEU A 397 4.14 15.92 -11.56
CA LEU A 397 3.04 15.21 -10.88
C LEU A 397 2.01 16.18 -10.30
N THR A 398 2.46 17.32 -9.75
CA THR A 398 1.57 18.37 -9.25
C THR A 398 0.70 18.95 -10.37
N LYS A 399 1.28 19.19 -11.56
CA LYS A 399 0.53 19.69 -12.72
C LYS A 399 -0.42 18.64 -13.29
N MET A 400 -0.07 17.37 -13.19
CA MET A 400 -0.94 16.24 -13.56
C MET A 400 -2.06 15.99 -12.54
N LYS A 401 -2.05 16.68 -11.39
CA LYS A 401 -2.90 16.38 -10.22
C LYS A 401 -2.74 14.93 -9.73
N VAL A 402 -1.58 14.31 -9.95
CA VAL A 402 -1.27 12.96 -9.46
C VAL A 402 -0.70 13.07 -8.06
N GLY A 403 -1.20 12.28 -7.12
CA GLY A 403 -0.79 12.24 -5.72
C GLY A 403 -0.77 10.81 -5.17
N ASP A 404 -0.96 10.68 -3.85
CA ASP A 404 -0.82 9.43 -3.08
C ASP A 404 0.59 8.85 -3.17
N LEU A 405 1.57 9.74 -3.22
CA LEU A 405 2.97 9.42 -3.42
C LEU A 405 3.64 9.13 -2.08
N ILE A 406 3.11 8.12 -1.39
CA ILE A 406 3.79 7.56 -0.23
C ILE A 406 5.10 6.90 -0.67
N PRO A 407 6.10 6.76 0.20
CA PRO A 407 7.42 6.21 -0.14
C PRO A 407 7.37 4.82 -0.81
N GLN A 408 6.35 4.02 -0.50
CA GLN A 408 6.07 2.71 -1.09
C GLN A 408 5.71 2.80 -2.58
N ASN A 409 5.22 3.97 -2.99
CA ASN A 409 4.82 4.31 -4.34
C ASN A 409 6.00 4.88 -5.14
N PHE A 410 7.25 4.61 -4.71
CA PHE A 410 8.46 4.89 -5.46
C PHE A 410 9.38 3.69 -5.54
N ILE A 411 9.95 3.48 -6.72
CA ILE A 411 11.04 2.55 -6.98
C ILE A 411 12.31 3.36 -7.20
N PHE A 412 13.38 2.95 -6.53
CA PHE A 412 14.73 3.40 -6.84
C PHE A 412 15.41 2.36 -7.71
N SER A 413 15.95 2.78 -8.85
CA SER A 413 16.64 1.88 -9.77
C SER A 413 17.99 2.46 -10.16
N ARG A 414 19.05 1.64 -10.18
CA ARG A 414 20.36 2.05 -10.68
C ARG A 414 20.51 1.59 -12.12
N VAL A 415 20.85 2.51 -13.02
CA VAL A 415 21.19 2.17 -14.40
C VAL A 415 22.51 2.82 -14.77
N GLY A 416 23.53 1.98 -15.02
CA GLY A 416 24.92 2.46 -15.10
C GLY A 416 25.37 3.04 -13.76
N GLU A 417 25.90 4.27 -13.80
CA GLU A 417 26.31 5.00 -12.60
C GLU A 417 25.18 5.83 -11.96
N GLU A 418 24.04 5.98 -12.62
CA GLU A 418 22.96 6.87 -12.18
C GLU A 418 21.94 6.15 -11.31
N LEU A 419 21.57 6.79 -10.20
CA LEU A 419 20.46 6.37 -9.35
C LEU A 419 19.19 7.13 -9.75
N LEU A 420 18.12 6.39 -10.04
CA LEU A 420 16.88 6.91 -10.60
C LEU A 420 15.74 6.82 -9.58
N LEU A 421 14.86 7.82 -9.60
CA LEU A 421 13.62 7.87 -8.86
C LEU A 421 12.42 7.66 -9.80
N ILE A 422 11.64 6.61 -9.55
CA ILE A 422 10.51 6.22 -10.39
C ILE A 422 9.25 6.15 -9.54
N PRO A 423 8.23 6.98 -9.75
CA PRO A 423 6.95 6.80 -9.07
C PRO A 423 6.20 5.61 -9.68
N ILE A 424 5.47 4.90 -8.83
CA ILE A 424 4.55 3.83 -9.18
C ILE A 424 3.25 4.08 -8.43
N ASP A 425 2.18 3.39 -8.80
CA ASP A 425 0.94 3.42 -8.04
C ASP A 425 0.34 4.82 -7.91
N LEU A 426 -0.06 5.35 -9.07
CA LEU A 426 -0.39 6.76 -9.24
C LEU A 426 -1.89 6.98 -9.23
N GLU A 427 -2.33 7.84 -8.31
CA GLU A 427 -3.74 8.18 -8.12
C GLU A 427 -3.93 9.68 -8.38
N VAL A 428 -5.05 10.08 -9.00
CA VAL A 428 -5.36 11.52 -9.14
C VAL A 428 -5.94 12.03 -7.83
N ILE A 429 -5.30 13.03 -7.23
CA ILE A 429 -5.78 13.70 -6.01
C ILE A 429 -6.30 15.09 -6.37
N LEU A 430 -7.51 15.40 -5.90
CA LEU A 430 -8.06 16.74 -5.99
C LEU A 430 -7.36 17.64 -4.98
N ALA A 431 -6.61 18.64 -5.48
CA ALA A 431 -6.02 19.74 -4.73
C ALA A 431 -4.85 19.42 -3.76
N SER A 432 -3.74 18.88 -4.29
CA SER A 432 -2.44 18.99 -3.62
C SER A 432 -1.72 20.30 -4.01
N LYS A 433 -1.04 20.96 -3.06
CA LYS A 433 -0.12 22.07 -3.36
C LYS A 433 1.18 21.58 -4.01
N THR A 434 1.57 20.35 -3.68
CA THR A 434 2.77 19.61 -4.10
C THR A 434 2.43 18.12 -4.00
N SER A 435 2.78 17.30 -4.99
CA SER A 435 2.46 15.87 -5.00
C SER A 435 3.37 15.02 -4.11
N MET A 436 4.65 15.40 -3.99
CA MET A 436 5.71 14.69 -3.27
C MET A 436 6.18 15.43 -2.01
N GLY A 437 5.59 16.58 -1.69
CA GLY A 437 6.01 17.42 -0.56
C GLY A 437 7.33 18.17 -0.80
N VAL A 438 7.79 18.28 -2.04
CA VAL A 438 9.01 19.03 -2.36
C VAL A 438 8.69 20.52 -2.33
N PRO A 439 9.50 21.37 -1.68
CA PRO A 439 9.28 22.81 -1.70
C PRO A 439 9.49 23.37 -3.11
N LEU A 440 8.41 23.42 -3.90
CA LEU A 440 8.43 24.02 -5.22
C LEU A 440 8.65 25.53 -5.07
N GLY A 441 9.78 26.01 -5.60
CA GLY A 441 9.97 27.44 -5.81
C GLY A 441 8.84 28.01 -6.66
N LYS A 442 8.43 29.26 -6.42
CA LYS A 442 7.17 29.83 -6.90
C LYS A 442 6.83 29.62 -8.39
N HIS A 443 7.78 29.39 -9.29
CA HIS A 443 7.49 29.11 -10.70
C HIS A 443 8.58 28.25 -11.33
N MET A 444 8.50 26.92 -11.20
CA MET A 444 9.30 26.05 -12.06
C MET A 444 8.66 25.99 -13.46
N LYS A 445 9.31 26.65 -14.43
CA LYS A 445 8.89 26.64 -15.83
C LYS A 445 9.13 25.24 -16.41
N ILE A 446 8.08 24.64 -16.95
CA ILE A 446 8.20 23.40 -17.72
C ILE A 446 8.72 23.72 -19.12
N ASN A 447 9.52 22.83 -19.67
CA ASN A 447 10.02 22.94 -21.04
C ASN A 447 8.98 22.41 -22.06
N GLU A 448 9.20 22.68 -23.36
CA GLU A 448 8.26 22.29 -24.42
C GLU A 448 8.05 20.77 -24.53
N LYS A 449 9.07 19.96 -24.21
CA LYS A 449 8.92 18.50 -24.18
C LYS A 449 7.98 18.07 -23.05
N GLU A 450 8.14 18.64 -21.86
CA GLU A 450 7.25 18.42 -20.71
C GLU A 450 5.81 18.84 -20.99
N VAL A 451 5.60 19.92 -21.77
CA VAL A 451 4.25 20.33 -22.20
C VAL A 451 3.61 19.26 -23.11
N SER A 452 4.33 18.79 -24.13
CA SER A 452 3.83 17.74 -25.04
C SER A 452 3.49 16.45 -24.28
N PHE A 453 4.22 16.11 -23.22
CA PHE A 453 3.91 14.93 -22.40
C PHE A 453 2.70 15.11 -21.49
N LEU A 454 2.49 16.33 -20.97
CA LEU A 454 1.26 16.65 -20.25
C LEU A 454 0.05 16.53 -21.17
N GLU A 455 0.18 16.87 -22.45
CA GLU A 455 -0.88 16.68 -23.46
C GLU A 455 -1.15 15.19 -23.73
N GLU A 456 -0.11 14.36 -23.90
CA GLU A 456 -0.26 12.90 -24.01
C GLU A 456 -0.97 12.29 -22.79
N PHE A 457 -0.59 12.71 -21.58
CA PHE A 457 -1.24 12.26 -20.35
C PHE A 457 -2.70 12.74 -20.28
N GLN A 458 -2.98 14.00 -20.62
CA GLN A 458 -4.35 14.51 -20.66
C GLN A 458 -5.23 13.77 -21.66
N LEU A 459 -4.67 13.29 -22.78
CA LEU A 459 -5.38 12.42 -23.71
C LEU A 459 -5.67 11.06 -23.06
N ALA A 460 -4.68 10.43 -22.42
CA ALA A 460 -4.89 9.17 -21.71
C ALA A 460 -5.95 9.29 -20.59
N VAL A 461 -5.96 10.38 -19.83
CA VAL A 461 -6.97 10.66 -18.79
C VAL A 461 -8.39 10.81 -19.38
N LYS A 462 -8.51 11.26 -20.64
CA LYS A 462 -9.79 11.35 -21.35
C LYS A 462 -10.24 10.00 -21.90
N GLU A 463 -9.30 9.19 -22.35
CA GLU A 463 -9.56 7.89 -22.99
C GLU A 463 -9.82 6.77 -21.98
N TYR A 464 -9.20 6.83 -20.81
CA TYR A 464 -9.25 5.78 -19.80
C TYR A 464 -9.95 6.23 -18.51
N PRO A 465 -10.62 5.31 -17.79
CA PRO A 465 -11.15 5.60 -16.47
C PRO A 465 -10.03 5.97 -15.48
N VAL A 466 -10.11 7.15 -14.87
CA VAL A 466 -9.12 7.62 -13.90
C VAL A 466 -9.71 7.69 -12.50
N ARG A 467 -9.12 6.93 -11.57
CA ARG A 467 -9.51 7.00 -10.17
C ARG A 467 -9.09 8.35 -9.59
N ILE A 468 -10.05 8.96 -8.93
CA ILE A 468 -9.92 10.20 -8.17
C ILE A 468 -10.08 9.83 -6.70
N LEU A 469 -9.03 10.06 -5.93
CA LEU A 469 -9.09 10.01 -4.48
C LEU A 469 -9.48 11.41 -3.97
N PRO A 470 -10.73 11.60 -3.50
CA PRO A 470 -11.01 12.77 -2.67
C PRO A 470 -10.09 12.70 -1.43
N LEU A 471 -9.60 13.86 -0.95
CA LEU A 471 -8.66 13.98 0.18
C LEU A 471 -9.26 13.50 1.52
N ALA A 472 -9.61 12.22 1.64
CA ALA A 472 -9.93 11.62 2.91
C ALA A 472 -8.61 11.41 3.66
N THR A 473 -8.27 12.32 4.57
CA THR A 473 -7.07 12.17 5.41
C THR A 473 -7.11 10.84 6.17
N GLU A 474 -5.97 10.20 6.37
CA GLU A 474 -5.85 8.95 7.14
C GLU A 474 -6.46 9.09 8.57
N SER A 475 -6.43 10.30 9.13
CA SER A 475 -7.09 10.67 10.40
C SER A 475 -8.62 10.70 10.33
N MET A 476 -9.23 10.77 9.14
CA MET A 476 -10.67 10.59 8.90
C MET A 476 -11.04 9.14 8.66
N ILE A 477 -10.14 8.32 8.10
CA ILE A 477 -10.38 6.91 7.76
C ILE A 477 -10.12 6.00 8.98
N SER A 478 -9.05 6.25 9.75
CA SER A 478 -8.64 5.41 10.88
C SER A 478 -9.67 5.38 12.04
N PRO A 479 -10.27 6.51 12.47
CA PRO A 479 -11.41 6.48 13.40
C PRO A 479 -12.69 5.95 12.77
N ALA A 480 -12.87 6.09 11.44
CA ALA A 480 -14.08 5.64 10.75
C ALA A 480 -14.23 4.12 10.69
N ILE A 481 -13.11 3.40 10.64
CA ILE A 481 -13.08 1.95 10.70
C ILE A 481 -13.51 1.43 12.10
N HIS A 482 -13.41 2.26 13.15
CA HIS A 482 -13.71 1.86 14.53
C HIS A 482 -14.99 2.47 15.11
N SER A 483 -15.51 3.55 14.53
CA SER A 483 -16.86 4.06 14.80
C SER A 483 -17.53 4.46 13.48
N ALA A 484 -18.15 3.50 12.81
CA ALA A 484 -18.79 3.71 11.50
C ALA A 484 -19.84 4.84 11.52
N TYR A 485 -20.47 5.09 12.68
CA TYR A 485 -21.59 6.02 12.78
C TYR A 485 -21.21 7.51 12.79
N ASN A 486 -20.18 7.93 13.53
CA ASN A 486 -19.87 9.35 13.75
C ASN A 486 -18.96 9.97 12.68
N SER A 487 -18.20 9.15 11.95
CA SER A 487 -17.20 9.60 10.97
C SER A 487 -17.75 9.72 9.55
N ARG A 488 -18.77 8.93 9.19
CA ARG A 488 -19.29 8.84 7.80
C ARG A 488 -19.97 10.12 7.33
N GLU A 489 -20.67 10.83 8.22
CA GLU A 489 -21.31 12.09 7.86
C GLU A 489 -20.24 13.15 7.55
N MET A 490 -19.25 13.28 8.43
CA MET A 490 -18.10 14.16 8.21
C MET A 490 -17.34 13.81 6.93
N LEU A 491 -17.13 12.52 6.67
CA LEU A 491 -16.45 12.04 5.46
C LEU A 491 -17.27 12.35 4.20
N SER A 492 -18.59 12.13 4.23
CA SER A 492 -19.48 12.47 3.12
C SER A 492 -19.50 13.97 2.83
N ASP A 493 -19.57 14.81 3.86
CA ASP A 493 -19.53 16.27 3.72
C ASP A 493 -18.20 16.74 3.15
N HIS A 494 -17.10 16.12 3.59
CA HIS A 494 -15.77 16.43 3.09
C HIS A 494 -15.62 16.04 1.62
N ILE A 495 -16.03 14.83 1.24
CA ILE A 495 -16.00 14.33 -0.14
C ILE A 495 -16.88 15.23 -1.04
N MET A 496 -18.14 15.50 -0.66
CA MET A 496 -19.03 16.35 -1.45
C MET A 496 -18.44 17.75 -1.64
N LYS A 497 -17.99 18.42 -0.57
CA LYS A 497 -17.39 19.76 -0.67
C LYS A 497 -16.15 19.78 -1.55
N SER A 498 -15.34 18.73 -1.52
CA SER A 498 -14.14 18.61 -2.35
C SER A 498 -14.50 18.43 -3.83
N LEU A 499 -15.50 17.59 -4.13
CA LEU A 499 -15.96 17.33 -5.49
C LEU A 499 -16.76 18.51 -6.07
N GLU A 500 -17.56 19.21 -5.27
CA GLU A 500 -18.38 20.34 -5.71
C GLU A 500 -17.57 21.50 -6.26
N GLN A 501 -16.27 21.59 -6.01
CA GLN A 501 -15.43 22.62 -6.64
C GLN A 501 -15.37 22.44 -8.16
N ASP A 502 -15.12 21.21 -8.60
CA ASP A 502 -14.84 20.87 -10.00
C ASP A 502 -16.03 20.18 -10.71
N TYR A 503 -17.01 19.64 -9.96
CA TYR A 503 -18.08 18.80 -10.48
C TYR A 503 -19.48 19.28 -10.07
N THR A 504 -20.45 19.09 -10.97
CA THR A 504 -21.88 19.19 -10.67
C THR A 504 -22.35 17.83 -10.20
N LEU A 505 -22.58 17.70 -8.89
CA LEU A 505 -23.04 16.46 -8.27
C LEU A 505 -24.55 16.26 -8.50
N SER A 506 -24.94 15.02 -8.79
CA SER A 506 -26.33 14.57 -8.95
C SER A 506 -26.78 13.60 -7.86
N ILE A 507 -25.85 13.10 -7.02
CA ILE A 507 -26.15 12.19 -5.91
C ILE A 507 -26.62 12.97 -4.67
N SER A 508 -27.54 12.40 -3.90
CA SER A 508 -27.92 12.95 -2.59
C SER A 508 -26.86 12.65 -1.52
N LYS A 509 -26.76 13.48 -0.48
CA LYS A 509 -25.86 13.23 0.65
C LYS A 509 -26.13 11.87 1.31
N SER A 510 -27.40 11.51 1.50
CA SER A 510 -27.80 10.23 2.11
C SER A 510 -27.38 9.03 1.26
N ASP A 511 -27.51 9.11 -0.07
CA ASP A 511 -27.08 8.04 -0.95
C ASP A 511 -25.55 7.91 -0.96
N LEU A 512 -24.82 9.04 -0.98
CA LEU A 512 -23.37 9.02 -0.90
C LEU A 512 -22.87 8.41 0.43
N GLN A 513 -23.52 8.75 1.55
CA GLN A 513 -23.22 8.16 2.87
C GLN A 513 -23.37 6.63 2.87
N LYS A 514 -24.41 6.12 2.20
CA LYS A 514 -24.62 4.68 2.04
C LYS A 514 -23.46 4.03 1.28
N TYR A 515 -22.98 4.61 0.19
CA TYR A 515 -21.85 4.04 -0.57
C TYR A 515 -20.51 4.14 0.15
N ILE A 516 -20.27 5.26 0.85
CA ILE A 516 -19.11 5.40 1.74
C ILE A 516 -19.15 4.30 2.81
N LEU A 517 -20.31 4.05 3.41
CA LEU A 517 -20.45 3.00 4.41
C LEU A 517 -20.22 1.60 3.82
N ILE A 518 -20.67 1.33 2.60
CA ILE A 518 -20.38 0.06 1.90
C ILE A 518 -18.87 -0.15 1.75
N ASP A 519 -18.13 0.88 1.31
CA ASP A 519 -16.68 0.78 1.17
C ASP A 519 -15.98 0.58 2.52
N LEU A 520 -16.39 1.32 3.54
CA LEU A 520 -15.86 1.15 4.91
C LEU A 520 -16.14 -0.25 5.47
N ILE A 521 -17.34 -0.80 5.26
CA ILE A 521 -17.68 -2.18 5.64
C ILE A 521 -16.77 -3.17 4.91
N ASN A 522 -16.46 -2.91 3.63
CA ASN A 522 -15.58 -3.75 2.83
C ASN A 522 -14.07 -3.52 3.10
N LYS A 523 -13.69 -2.71 4.11
CA LYS A 523 -12.30 -2.29 4.38
C LYS A 523 -11.62 -1.64 3.15
N ASP A 524 -12.44 -0.97 2.34
CA ASP A 524 -12.01 -0.24 1.15
C ASP A 524 -11.94 1.26 1.42
N VAL A 525 -11.22 1.96 0.55
CA VAL A 525 -11.11 3.42 0.59
C VAL A 525 -12.15 4.01 -0.36
N PRO A 526 -13.06 4.88 0.13
CA PRO A 526 -13.98 5.61 -0.73
C PRO A 526 -13.27 6.31 -1.88
N TYR A 527 -13.64 5.99 -3.11
CA TYR A 527 -13.04 6.59 -4.30
C TYR A 527 -14.07 6.92 -5.37
N CYS A 528 -13.72 7.90 -6.20
CA CYS A 528 -14.49 8.23 -7.39
C CYS A 528 -13.68 7.88 -8.64
N THR A 529 -14.34 7.72 -9.79
CA THR A 529 -13.68 7.55 -11.08
C THR A 529 -14.21 8.61 -12.04
N LEU A 530 -13.32 9.33 -12.72
CA LEU A 530 -13.65 10.18 -13.85
C LEU A 530 -13.49 9.39 -15.13
N PHE A 531 -14.53 9.38 -15.95
CA PHE A 531 -14.48 8.77 -17.27
C PHE A 531 -15.35 9.56 -18.25
N GLN A 532 -14.76 10.01 -19.36
CA GLN A 532 -15.45 10.75 -20.42
C GLN A 532 -16.23 11.99 -19.90
N GLY A 533 -15.70 12.67 -18.89
CA GLY A 533 -16.32 13.86 -18.27
C GLY A 533 -17.42 13.55 -17.24
N GLU A 534 -17.74 12.28 -17.04
CA GLU A 534 -18.69 11.79 -16.05
C GLU A 534 -17.97 11.29 -14.79
N LEU A 535 -18.53 11.61 -13.63
CA LEU A 535 -18.00 11.22 -12.33
C LEU A 535 -18.81 10.06 -11.76
N PHE A 536 -18.13 8.98 -11.44
CA PHE A 536 -18.69 7.76 -10.86
C PHE A 536 -18.17 7.57 -9.44
N TYR A 537 -19.01 7.06 -8.53
CA TYR A 537 -18.55 6.46 -7.28
C TYR A 537 -18.27 4.99 -7.56
N GLY A 538 -17.01 4.56 -7.39
CA GLY A 538 -16.54 3.27 -7.91
C GLY A 538 -16.19 3.29 -9.42
N PRO A 539 -16.03 2.12 -10.07
CA PRO A 539 -15.58 2.03 -11.46
C PRO A 539 -16.71 2.36 -12.45
N PRO A 540 -16.47 2.85 -13.68
CA PRO A 540 -17.55 3.34 -14.56
C PRO A 540 -18.57 2.29 -15.02
N ASN A 541 -18.19 1.02 -15.03
CA ASN A 541 -19.01 -0.08 -15.53
C ASN A 541 -19.90 -0.75 -14.47
N LYS A 542 -19.57 -0.60 -13.19
CA LYS A 542 -20.32 -1.17 -12.05
C LYS A 542 -20.70 -0.12 -10.99
N GLY A 543 -20.02 1.01 -11.00
CA GLY A 543 -20.20 2.13 -10.10
C GLY A 543 -21.33 3.05 -10.54
N ILE A 544 -21.59 4.05 -9.71
CA ILE A 544 -22.79 4.86 -9.82
C ILE A 544 -22.40 6.25 -10.26
N ARG A 545 -23.07 6.75 -11.28
CA ARG A 545 -22.87 8.13 -11.73
C ARG A 545 -23.32 9.09 -10.63
N ILE A 546 -22.38 9.87 -10.09
CA ILE A 546 -22.60 10.81 -9.01
C ILE A 546 -22.48 12.27 -9.42
N GLY A 547 -21.97 12.54 -10.62
CA GLY A 547 -21.87 13.90 -11.13
C GLY A 547 -21.22 13.98 -12.51
N ARG A 548 -20.93 15.20 -12.92
CA ARG A 548 -20.25 15.53 -14.18
C ARG A 548 -19.35 16.74 -14.01
N LEU A 549 -18.30 16.86 -14.81
CA LEU A 549 -17.37 17.99 -14.76
C LEU A 549 -18.10 19.34 -15.03
N LYS A 550 -17.76 20.38 -14.27
CA LYS A 550 -18.26 21.75 -14.49
C LYS A 550 -17.51 22.38 -15.67
N ASN A 551 -18.22 22.59 -16.78
CA ASN A 551 -17.78 23.19 -18.04
C ASN A 551 -16.90 22.28 -18.92
N GLN A 552 -17.40 22.05 -20.14
CA GLN A 552 -16.58 21.68 -21.31
C GLN A 552 -16.23 22.94 -22.08
#